data_AF-A0A198ACS4-F1
#
_entry.id   AF-A0A198ACS4-F1
#
_cell.length_a   1.000
_cell.length_b   1.000
_cell.length_c   1.000
_cell.angle_alpha   90.00
_cell.angle_beta   90.00
_cell.angle_gamma   90.00
#
_symmetry.space_group_name_H-M   'P 1'
#
loop_
_entity.id
_entity.type
_entity.pdbx_description
1 polymer ?
#
loop_
_entity_poly.entity_id
_entity_poly.type
_entity_poly.pdbx_seq_one_letter_code
_entity_poly.pdbx_strand_id
1 'polypeptide(L)' 'MTFGDGSKRWSILYTPDRLKNNLSRFDIDPPGLFIKHMIIVRSYNEDDIERTLRYLESENELFDASMPLN' A
#
# COMPACT_ATOMS: atom_id res chain seq x y z
N MET A 1 5.10 -10.73 3.75
CA MET A 1 4.43 -11.45 2.65
C MET A 1 5.48 -12.10 1.77
N THR A 2 5.23 -13.31 1.30
CA THR A 2 6.03 -13.98 0.27
C THR A 2 5.19 -13.98 -1.01
N PHE A 3 5.76 -13.49 -2.10
CA PHE A 3 5.07 -13.35 -3.39
C PHE A 3 5.02 -14.70 -4.11
N GLY A 4 4.18 -14.84 -5.15
CA GLY A 4 4.07 -16.08 -5.92
C GLY A 4 5.39 -16.54 -6.56
N ASP A 5 6.32 -15.62 -6.78
CA ASP A 5 7.69 -15.89 -7.25
C ASP A 5 8.69 -16.27 -6.14
N GLY A 6 8.24 -16.32 -4.89
CA GLY A 6 9.06 -16.61 -3.71
C GLY A 6 9.82 -15.41 -3.13
N SER A 7 9.73 -14.22 -3.74
CA SER A 7 10.43 -13.03 -3.28
C SER A 7 9.79 -12.40 -2.03
N LYS A 8 10.59 -11.61 -1.28
CA LYS A 8 10.14 -10.79 -0.14
C LYS A 8 10.34 -9.31 -0.47
N ARG A 9 9.27 -8.53 -0.35
CA ARG A 9 9.24 -7.11 -0.71
C ARG A 9 8.64 -6.27 0.41
N TRP A 10 8.98 -4.99 0.45
CA TRP A 10 8.45 -4.05 1.45
C TRP A 10 7.46 -3.08 0.81
N SER A 11 6.35 -2.90 1.51
CA SER A 11 5.30 -1.94 1.17
C SER A 11 4.68 -1.38 2.45
N ILE A 12 4.22 -0.14 2.37
CA ILE A 12 3.42 0.52 3.40
C ILE A 12 1.95 0.36 3.01
N LEU A 13 1.16 -0.26 3.89
CA LEU A 13 -0.28 -0.39 3.70
C LEU A 13 -1.01 0.81 4.32
N TYR A 14 -1.87 1.43 3.53
CA TYR A 14 -2.64 2.59 3.93
C TYR A 14 -4.10 2.45 3.51
N THR A 15 -5.05 2.97 4.29
CA THR A 15 -6.46 3.02 3.85
C THR A 15 -6.81 4.39 3.29
N PRO A 16 -7.75 4.50 2.32
CA PRO A 16 -8.28 5.79 1.88
C PRO A 16 -8.77 6.64 3.05
N ASP A 17 -9.43 6.04 4.04
CA ASP A 17 -9.91 6.76 5.22
C ASP A 17 -8.77 7.31 6.05
N ARG A 18 -7.73 6.50 6.28
CA ARG A 18 -6.54 6.96 7.01
C ARG A 18 -5.82 8.06 6.22
N LEU A 19 -5.83 8.01 4.89
CA LEU A 19 -5.18 9.00 4.01
C LEU A 19 -5.91 10.33 4.08
N LYS A 20 -7.23 10.26 3.92
CA LYS A 20 -8.13 11.38 4.07
C LYS A 20 -7.95 12.03 5.44
N ASN A 21 -7.97 11.25 6.52
CA ASN A 21 -7.82 11.78 7.87
C ASN A 21 -6.47 12.47 8.07
N ASN A 22 -5.37 11.89 7.59
CA ASN A 22 -4.04 12.50 7.72
C ASN A 22 -3.92 13.80 6.92
N LEU A 23 -4.46 13.84 5.71
CA LEU A 23 -4.45 15.03 4.86
C LEU A 23 -5.45 16.11 5.28
N SER A 24 -6.45 15.76 6.10
CA SER A 24 -7.47 16.70 6.60
C SER A 24 -7.04 17.45 7.86
N ARG A 25 -5.82 17.19 8.38
CA ARG A 25 -5.29 17.91 9.54
C ARG A 25 -5.05 19.38 9.17
N PHE A 26 -5.26 20.29 10.11
CA PHE A 26 -5.09 21.73 9.87
C PHE A 26 -3.62 22.18 9.94
N ASP A 27 -2.76 21.36 10.56
CA ASP A 27 -1.39 21.66 10.98
C ASP A 27 -0.33 20.78 10.30
N ILE A 28 -0.66 20.20 9.15
CA ILE A 28 0.26 19.35 8.36
C ILE A 28 1.24 20.25 7.58
N ASP A 29 2.55 20.06 7.81
CA ASP A 29 3.64 20.72 7.09
C ASP A 29 4.69 19.70 6.61
N PRO A 30 4.99 19.59 5.30
CA PRO A 30 4.30 20.26 4.19
C PRO A 30 2.85 19.79 4.05
N PRO A 31 1.94 20.55 3.38
CA PRO A 31 0.52 20.22 3.20
C PRO A 31 0.28 19.07 2.21
N GLY A 32 0.98 17.95 2.39
CA GLY A 32 0.97 16.79 1.52
C GLY A 32 1.89 15.68 2.04
N LEU A 33 1.92 14.56 1.33
CA LEU A 33 2.69 13.37 1.72
C LEU A 33 3.40 12.84 0.47
N PHE A 34 4.66 12.43 0.61
CA PHE A 34 5.38 11.66 -0.41
C PHE A 34 5.78 10.33 0.20
N ILE A 35 5.29 9.22 -0.36
CA ILE A 35 5.56 7.88 0.17
C ILE A 35 5.85 6.93 -0.99
N LYS A 36 7.06 6.36 -1.00
CA LYS A 36 7.41 5.24 -1.87
C LYS A 36 6.87 3.93 -1.27
N HIS A 37 6.53 2.95 -2.11
CA HIS A 37 6.08 1.62 -1.70
C HIS A 37 4.69 1.56 -1.06
N MET A 38 3.77 2.48 -1.36
CA MET A 38 2.47 2.53 -0.71
C MET A 38 1.39 1.77 -1.49
N ILE A 39 0.67 0.87 -0.81
CA ILE A 39 -0.52 0.21 -1.34
C ILE A 39 -1.74 0.72 -0.57
N ILE A 40 -2.76 1.17 -1.32
CA ILE A 40 -3.98 1.73 -0.75
C ILE A 40 -5.09 0.67 -0.76
N VAL A 41 -5.63 0.35 0.41
CA VAL A 41 -6.65 -0.69 0.61
C VAL A 41 -7.89 -0.12 1.27
N ARG A 42 -9.09 -0.59 0.93
CA ARG A 42 -10.34 -0.03 1.48
C ARG A 42 -10.36 -0.03 3.01
N SER A 43 -9.94 -1.13 3.64
CA SER A 43 -9.89 -1.29 5.08
C SER A 43 -8.68 -2.13 5.49
N TYR A 44 -8.36 -2.18 6.79
CA TYR A 44 -7.33 -3.09 7.33
C TYR A 44 -7.87 -4.51 7.61
N ASN A 45 -9.07 -4.85 7.15
CA ASN A 45 -9.55 -6.23 7.20
C ASN A 45 -8.64 -7.11 6.32
N GLU A 46 -8.25 -8.27 6.84
CA GLU A 46 -7.36 -9.21 6.15
C GLU A 46 -7.90 -9.63 4.77
N ASP A 47 -9.22 -9.84 4.65
CA ASP A 47 -9.86 -10.19 3.38
C ASP A 47 -9.76 -9.06 2.34
N ASP A 48 -9.94 -7.81 2.76
CA ASP A 48 -9.84 -6.64 1.87
C ASP A 48 -8.38 -6.43 1.40
N ILE A 49 -7.43 -6.66 2.31
CA ILE A 49 -5.99 -6.60 2.02
C ILE A 49 -5.64 -7.72 1.03
N GLU A 50 -5.98 -8.97 1.33
CA GLU A 50 -5.64 -10.13 0.51
C GLU A 50 -6.25 -10.00 -0.90
N ARG A 51 -7.52 -9.60 -1.02
CA ARG A 51 -8.15 -9.37 -2.32
C ARG A 51 -7.43 -8.31 -3.14
N THR A 52 -7.04 -7.20 -2.51
CA THR A 52 -6.31 -6.12 -3.20
C THR A 52 -4.96 -6.63 -3.69
N LEU A 53 -4.22 -7.35 -2.85
CA LEU A 53 -2.89 -7.86 -3.20
C LEU A 53 -2.96 -8.92 -4.30
N ARG A 54 -3.92 -9.84 -4.24
CA ARG A 54 -4.13 -10.86 -5.28
C ARG A 54 -4.52 -10.25 -6.64
N TYR A 55 -5.34 -9.20 -6.63
CA TYR A 55 -5.69 -8.46 -7.84
C TYR A 55 -4.44 -7.80 -8.46
N LEU A 56 -3.64 -7.09 -7.67
CA LEU A 56 -2.40 -6.49 -8.17
C LEU A 56 -1.40 -7.54 -8.67
N GLU A 57 -1.35 -8.72 -8.06
CA GLU A 57 -0.50 -9.82 -8.51
C GLU A 57 -0.99 -10.38 -9.86
N SER A 58 -2.31 -10.53 -10.06
CA SER A 58 -2.86 -11.00 -11.35
C SER A 58 -2.63 -10.03 -12.50
N GLU A 59 -2.59 -8.72 -12.20
CA GLU A 59 -2.26 -7.68 -13.19
C GLU A 59 -0.75 -7.45 -13.35
N ASN A 60 0.10 -8.21 -12.63
CA ASN A 60 1.55 -8.03 -12.59
C ASN A 60 2.02 -6.64 -12.07
N GLU A 61 1.12 -5.88 -11.46
CA GLU A 61 1.38 -4.53 -10.92
C GLU A 61 1.92 -4.57 -9.49
N LEU A 62 1.74 -5.69 -8.78
CA LEU A 62 2.22 -5.82 -7.40
C LEU A 62 3.75 -5.69 -7.31
N PHE A 63 4.47 -6.07 -8.36
CA PHE A 63 5.92 -5.91 -8.49
C PHE A 63 6.38 -4.44 -8.57
N ASP A 64 5.59 -3.58 -9.20
CA ASP A 64 5.90 -2.15 -9.33
C ASP A 64 5.44 -1.37 -8.09
N ALA A 65 4.32 -1.79 -7.50
CA ALA A 65 3.80 -1.22 -6.25
C ALA A 65 4.67 -1.57 -5.02
N SER A 66 5.53 -2.58 -5.12
CA SER A 66 6.37 -3.06 -4.02
C SER A 66 7.83 -3.19 -4.43
N MET A 67 8.74 -2.57 -3.69
CA MET A 67 10.14 -2.65 -4.05
C MET A 67 10.81 -3.85 -3.37
N PRO A 68 11.80 -4.46 -4.05
CA PRO A 68 12.64 -5.46 -3.41
C PRO A 68 13.36 -4.84 -2.21
N LEU A 69 13.56 -5.66 -1.19
CA LEU A 69 14.52 -5.37 -0.14
C LEU A 69 15.92 -5.46 -0.74
N ASN A 70 16.57 -4.31 -0.90
CA ASN A 70 18.03 -4.29 -1.08
C ASN A 70 18.71 -4.41 0.29
#